data_AF-A0A1W9TQM4-F1
#
_entry.id   AF-A0A1W9TQM4-F1
#
_cell.length_a   1.000
_cell.length_b   1.000
_cell.length_c   1.000
_cell.angle_alpha   90.00
_cell.angle_beta   90.00
_cell.angle_gamma   90.00
#
_symmetry.space_group_name_H-M   'P 1'
#
loop_
_entity.id
_entity.type
_entity.pdbx_description
1 polymer ?
#
loop_
_entity_poly.entity_id
_entity_poly.type
_entity_poly.pdbx_seq_one_letter_code
_entity_poly.pdbx_strand_id
1 'polypeptide(L)'
;MSMKIIEVPCAGKVDAEYILSAFVEGADGVMVIACHEGNCKAERGNTFAKWRVNDLYNKMEKIGLDKQRLKFATVASNMGKNFADLVGEMSETVSKLALKDY
;
A
#
# COMPACT_ATOMS: atom_id res chain seq x y z
N MET A 1 13.07 -1.01 11.73
CA MET A 1 12.03 -0.70 10.73
C MET A 1 11.79 0.80 10.78
N SER A 2 12.02 1.51 9.68
CA SER A 2 11.61 2.90 9.50
C SER A 2 10.31 2.93 8.72
N MET A 3 9.36 3.78 9.14
CA MET A 3 8.11 4.01 8.43
C MET A 3 7.94 5.50 8.20
N LYS A 4 7.53 5.88 6.99
CA LYS A 4 7.18 7.25 6.64
C LYS A 4 5.72 7.28 6.21
N ILE A 5 4.91 8.09 6.90
CA ILE A 5 3.50 8.28 6.57
C ILE A 5 3.39 9.52 5.70
N ILE A 6 2.68 9.41 4.57
CA ILE A 6 2.36 10.52 3.68
C ILE A 6 0.85 10.68 3.70
N GLU A 7 0.38 11.79 4.24
CA GLU A 7 -1.05 12.10 4.29
C GLU A 7 -1.52 12.66 2.95
N VAL A 8 -2.65 12.15 2.48
CA VAL A 8 -3.34 12.62 1.28
C VAL A 8 -4.80 12.88 1.62
N PRO A 9 -5.48 13.82 0.93
CA PRO A 9 -6.88 14.12 1.22
C PRO A 9 -7.82 12.93 0.97
N CYS A 10 -7.42 11.99 0.10
CA CYS A 10 -8.13 10.75 -0.17
C CYS A 10 -7.20 9.74 -0.83
N ALA A 11 -7.37 8.44 -0.54
CA ALA A 11 -6.67 7.37 -1.26
C ALA A 11 -6.88 7.44 -2.78
N GLY A 12 -8.01 8.00 -3.24
CA GLY A 12 -8.28 8.19 -4.68
C GLY A 12 -7.28 9.11 -5.40
N LYS A 13 -6.54 9.95 -4.67
CA LYS A 13 -5.44 10.80 -5.17
C LYS A 13 -4.15 10.00 -5.44
N VAL A 14 -4.01 8.83 -4.82
CA VAL A 14 -2.84 7.97 -5.00
C VAL A 14 -2.90 7.35 -6.40
N ASP A 15 -1.93 7.73 -7.21
CA ASP A 15 -1.66 7.20 -8.54
C ASP A 15 -0.45 6.25 -8.51
N ALA A 16 -0.29 5.48 -9.58
CA ALA A 16 0.80 4.54 -9.77
C ALA A 16 2.17 5.19 -9.68
N GLU A 17 2.33 6.41 -10.19
CA GLU A 17 3.60 7.12 -10.15
C GLU A 17 4.10 7.35 -8.71
N TYR A 18 3.22 7.73 -7.78
CA TYR A 18 3.59 7.89 -6.36
C TYR A 18 4.04 6.59 -5.71
N ILE A 19 3.40 5.47 -6.09
CA ILE A 19 3.75 4.14 -5.54
C ILE A 19 5.10 3.70 -6.10
N LEU A 20 5.30 3.84 -7.42
CA LEU A 20 6.53 3.44 -8.08
C LEU A 20 7.71 4.35 -7.68
N SER A 21 7.48 5.65 -7.48
CA SER A 21 8.53 6.57 -7.02
C SER A 21 9.05 6.17 -5.63
N ALA A 22 8.16 5.73 -4.73
CA ALA A 22 8.58 5.23 -3.42
C ALA A 22 9.52 4.02 -3.53
N PHE A 23 9.25 3.10 -4.45
CA PHE A 23 10.16 1.98 -4.72
C PHE A 23 11.50 2.46 -5.31
N VAL A 24 11.48 3.42 -6.23
CA VAL A 24 12.71 4.03 -6.79
C VAL A 24 13.54 4.73 -5.72
N GLU A 25 12.90 5.35 -4.73
CA GLU A 25 13.55 5.95 -3.56
C GLU A 25 14.08 4.92 -2.54
N GLY A 26 13.91 3.63 -2.79
CA GLY A 26 14.44 2.54 -1.97
C GLY A 26 13.48 2.01 -0.90
N ALA A 27 12.17 2.24 -1.03
CA ALA A 27 11.20 1.63 -0.12
C ALA A 27 11.16 0.10 -0.31
N ASP A 28 11.36 -0.66 0.77
CA ASP A 28 11.22 -2.12 0.74
C ASP A 28 9.76 -2.58 0.52
N GLY A 29 8.81 -1.73 0.90
CA GLY A 29 7.39 -1.93 0.68
C GLY A 29 6.56 -0.67 0.86
N VAL A 30 5.39 -0.66 0.21
CA VAL A 30 4.46 0.48 0.16
C VAL A 30 3.07 0.01 0.57
N MET A 31 2.39 0.80 1.40
CA MET A 31 1.01 0.55 1.79
C MET A 31 0.11 1.70 1.34
N VAL A 32 -1.03 1.37 0.74
CA VAL A 32 -2.11 2.31 0.43
C VAL A 32 -3.27 2.04 1.38
N ILE A 33 -3.48 2.97 2.31
CA ILE A 33 -4.51 2.86 3.35
C ILE A 33 -5.71 3.72 2.95
N ALA A 34 -6.91 3.14 2.97
CA ALA A 34 -8.14 3.80 2.53
C ALA A 34 -9.32 3.59 3.50
N CYS A 35 -10.40 4.35 3.29
CA CYS A 35 -11.68 4.08 3.95
C CYS A 35 -12.26 2.74 3.46
N HIS A 36 -13.07 2.10 4.31
CA HIS A 36 -13.84 0.92 3.91
C HIS A 36 -14.77 1.20 2.73
N GLU A 37 -15.10 0.15 1.98
CA GLU A 37 -16.12 0.17 0.95
C GLU A 37 -17.46 0.67 1.53
N GLY A 38 -18.18 1.50 0.78
CA GLY A 38 -19.39 2.18 1.27
C GLY A 38 -19.16 3.42 2.15
N ASN A 39 -17.97 3.57 2.75
CA ASN A 39 -17.65 4.69 3.66
C ASN A 39 -16.75 5.77 3.02
N CYS A 40 -16.61 5.76 1.69
CA CYS A 40 -15.75 6.74 1.02
C CYS A 40 -16.42 8.12 0.96
N LYS A 41 -15.81 9.12 1.61
CA LYS A 41 -16.28 10.52 1.54
C LYS A 41 -16.20 11.11 0.13
N ALA A 42 -15.24 10.63 -0.68
CA ALA A 42 -15.09 11.00 -2.08
C ALA A 42 -15.89 10.08 -3.02
N GLU A 43 -16.96 9.45 -2.50
CA GLU A 43 -17.85 8.48 -3.16
C GLU A 43 -17.18 7.18 -3.60
N ARG A 44 -16.19 7.26 -4.50
CA ARG A 44 -15.52 6.09 -5.12
C ARG A 44 -14.00 6.14 -5.07
N GLY A 45 -13.42 7.10 -4.34
CA GLY A 45 -11.96 7.29 -4.25
C GLY A 45 -11.20 6.03 -3.79
N ASN A 46 -11.72 5.31 -2.78
CA ASN A 46 -11.12 4.05 -2.33
C ASN A 46 -11.21 2.92 -3.38
N THR A 47 -12.29 2.89 -4.16
CA THR A 47 -12.53 1.89 -5.20
C THR A 47 -11.53 2.08 -6.34
N PHE A 48 -11.34 3.32 -6.79
CA PHE A 48 -10.32 3.64 -7.80
C PHE A 48 -8.91 3.35 -7.31
N ALA A 49 -8.59 3.66 -6.05
CA ALA A 49 -7.30 3.32 -5.46
C ALA A 49 -7.05 1.80 -5.45
N LYS A 50 -8.05 1.01 -5.04
CA LYS A 50 -7.98 -0.46 -5.07
C LYS A 50 -7.74 -0.99 -6.48
N TRP A 51 -8.42 -0.44 -7.49
CA TRP A 51 -8.21 -0.83 -8.88
C TRP A 51 -6.80 -0.51 -9.38
N ARG A 52 -6.27 0.68 -9.08
CA ARG A 52 -4.89 1.05 -9.44
C ARG A 52 -3.86 0.14 -8.77
N VAL A 53 -4.02 -0.17 -7.48
CA VAL A 53 -3.13 -1.09 -6.78
C VAL A 53 -3.19 -2.50 -7.39
N ASN A 54 -4.38 -3.00 -7.72
CA ASN A 54 -4.52 -4.30 -8.38
C ASN A 54 -3.88 -4.34 -9.77
N ASP A 55 -4.00 -3.27 -10.55
CA ASP A 55 -3.30 -3.13 -11.85
C ASP A 55 -1.78 -3.12 -11.66
N LEU A 56 -1.29 -2.43 -10.62
CA LEU A 56 0.13 -2.41 -10.28
C LEU A 56 0.68 -3.77 -9.88
N TYR A 57 -0.07 -4.61 -9.16
CA TYR A 57 0.41 -5.96 -8.84
C TYR A 57 0.82 -6.73 -10.10
N ASN A 58 0.00 -6.69 -11.15
CA ASN A 58 0.31 -7.35 -12.41
C ASN A 58 1.53 -6.73 -13.12
N LYS A 59 1.72 -5.41 -13.00
CA LYS A 59 2.86 -4.71 -13.59
C LYS A 59 4.15 -5.00 -12.84
N MET A 60 4.10 -5.01 -11.51
CA MET A 60 5.22 -5.32 -10.62
C MET A 60 5.77 -6.72 -10.90
N GLU A 61 4.91 -7.73 -11.00
CA GLU A 61 5.34 -9.10 -11.31
C GLU A 61 6.05 -9.19 -12.67
N LYS A 62 5.57 -8.46 -13.69
CA LYS A 62 6.20 -8.45 -15.03
C LYS A 62 7.59 -7.84 -15.04
N ILE A 63 7.88 -6.92 -14.12
CA ILE A 63 9.21 -6.29 -14.00
C ILE A 63 10.09 -6.98 -12.95
N GLY A 64 9.66 -8.13 -12.41
CA GLY A 64 10.41 -8.89 -11.42
C GLY A 64 10.33 -8.33 -9.99
N LEU A 65 9.42 -7.39 -9.71
CA LEU A 65 9.18 -6.88 -8.37
C LEU A 65 8.06 -7.68 -7.69
N ASP A 66 8.34 -8.27 -6.54
CA ASP A 66 7.34 -9.06 -5.81
C ASP A 66 6.13 -8.18 -5.41
N LYS A 67 4.93 -8.56 -5.86
CA LYS A 67 3.69 -7.84 -5.55
C LYS A 67 3.40 -7.73 -4.06
N GLN A 68 3.92 -8.64 -3.23
CA GLN A 68 3.76 -8.61 -1.77
C GLN A 68 4.42 -7.38 -1.15
N ARG A 69 5.29 -6.67 -1.89
CA ARG A 69 5.86 -5.38 -1.49
C ARG A 69 4.88 -4.22 -1.59
N LEU A 70 3.71 -4.39 -2.21
CA LEU A 70 2.64 -3.41 -2.24
C LEU A 70 1.41 -3.97 -1.52
N LYS A 71 0.75 -3.18 -0.67
CA LYS A 71 -0.47 -3.61 0.05
C LYS A 71 -1.53 -2.52 0.03
N PHE A 72 -2.71 -2.84 -0.48
CA PHE A 72 -3.92 -2.04 -0.25
C PHE A 72 -4.64 -2.55 1.00
N ALA A 73 -4.96 -1.67 1.94
CA ALA A 73 -5.74 -2.02 3.12
C ALA A 73 -6.75 -0.93 3.47
N THR A 74 -7.77 -1.30 4.24
CA THR A 74 -8.80 -0.36 4.68
C THR A 74 -8.85 -0.29 6.19
N VAL A 75 -8.91 0.93 6.74
CA VAL A 75 -9.06 1.19 8.17
C VAL A 75 -10.06 2.32 8.41
N ALA A 76 -10.84 2.21 9.47
CA ALA A 76 -11.63 3.32 10.01
C ALA A 76 -10.86 4.08 11.10
N SER A 77 -11.33 5.28 11.43
CA SER A 77 -10.69 6.17 12.40
C SER A 77 -10.52 5.57 13.82
N ASN A 78 -11.34 4.57 14.17
CA ASN A 78 -11.28 3.89 15.46
C ASN A 78 -10.52 2.54 15.42
N MET A 79 -9.90 2.19 14.30
CA MET A 79 -9.22 0.89 14.10
C MET A 79 -7.71 0.96 14.33
N GLY A 80 -7.28 1.62 15.41
CA GLY A 80 -5.85 1.81 15.70
C GLY A 80 -5.08 0.49 15.86
N LYS A 81 -5.68 -0.50 16.51
CA LYS A 81 -5.08 -1.84 16.65
C LYS A 81 -4.90 -2.53 15.29
N ASN A 82 -5.94 -2.55 14.46
CA ASN A 82 -5.86 -3.16 13.13
C ASN A 82 -4.82 -2.46 12.26
N PHE A 83 -4.69 -1.13 12.36
CA PHE A 83 -3.64 -0.40 11.66
C PHE A 83 -2.25 -0.87 12.10
N ALA A 84 -2.01 -0.99 13.42
CA ALA A 84 -0.74 -1.50 13.94
C ALA A 84 -0.44 -2.94 13.48
N ASP A 85 -1.45 -3.81 13.52
CA ASP A 85 -1.33 -5.20 13.04
C ASP A 85 -0.98 -5.23 11.54
N LEU A 86 -1.64 -4.43 10.72
CA LEU A 86 -1.38 -4.34 9.27
C LEU A 86 0.05 -3.86 8.95
N VAL A 87 0.55 -2.88 9.70
CA VAL A 87 1.93 -2.39 9.57
C VAL A 87 2.92 -3.47 10.02
N GLY A 88 2.63 -4.18 11.11
CA GLY A 88 3.41 -5.32 11.59
C GLY A 88 3.53 -6.43 10.54
N GLU A 89 2.39 -6.84 9.95
CA GLU A 89 2.36 -7.82 8.87
C GLU A 89 3.19 -7.37 7.65
N MET A 90 3.13 -6.07 7.31
CA MET A 90 3.92 -5.51 6.22
C MET A 90 5.42 -5.60 6.53
N SER A 91 5.82 -5.25 7.75
CA SER A 91 7.21 -5.38 8.24
C SER A 91 7.75 -6.79 8.06
N GLU A 92 6.99 -7.79 8.51
CA GLU A 92 7.38 -9.18 8.39
C GLU A 92 7.48 -9.63 6.93
N THR A 93 6.53 -9.18 6.11
CA THR A 93 6.50 -9.50 4.68
C THR A 93 7.76 -8.98 3.99
N VAL A 94 8.07 -7.68 4.12
CA VAL A 94 9.26 -7.11 3.45
C VAL A 94 10.56 -7.67 4.00
N SER A 95 10.63 -7.98 5.30
CA SER A 95 11.81 -8.60 5.90
C SER A 95 12.06 -10.01 5.34
N LYS A 96 11.00 -10.80 5.14
CA LYS A 96 11.10 -12.15 4.54
C LYS A 96 11.49 -12.08 3.06
N LEU A 97 11.02 -11.07 2.32
CA LEU A 97 11.36 -10.89 0.91
C LEU A 97 12.81 -10.44 0.74
N ALA A 98 13.30 -9.54 1.60
CA ALA A 98 14.70 -9.13 1.58
C ALA A 98 15.67 -10.33 1.73
N LEU A 99 15.32 -11.34 2.52
CA LEU A 99 16.12 -12.58 2.65
C LEU A 99 16.10 -13.47 1.40
N LYS A 100 15.15 -13.28 0.47
CA LYS A 100 15.06 -14.05 -0.78
C LYS A 100 15.83 -13.39 -1.94
N ASP A 101 16.17 -12.11 -1.80
CA ASP A 101 16.92 -11.37 -2.83
C ASP A 101 18.44 -11.66 -2.77
N TYR A 102 18.90 -12.39 -1.75
CA TYR A 102 20.30 -12.86 -1.56
C TYR A 102 20.42 -14.37 -1.81
#